data_AF-A0A073INS6-F1
#
_entry.id   AF-A0A073INS6-F1
#
_cell.length_a   1.000
_cell.length_b   1.000
_cell.length_c   1.000
_cell.angle_alpha   90.00
_cell.angle_beta   90.00
_cell.angle_gamma   90.00
#
_symmetry.space_group_name_H-M   'P 1'
#
loop_
_entity.id
_entity.type
_entity.pdbx_description
1 polymer ?
#
loop_
_entity_poly.entity_id
_entity_poly.type
_entity_poly.pdbx_seq_one_letter_code
_entity_poly.pdbx_strand_id
1 'polypeptide(L)'
;MAWAEPVAYGELALKPREFERLQPHEYYALCDGYEYRQRRRRVEVGNEIFVYSYFVAHLLNISGKYLKKNISPKELCKPLLDAMSGGEKRSVQDRKQDEEYLRRIFDLPPEGVKEDG
;
A
#
# COMPACT_ATOMS: atom_id res chain seq x y z
N MET A 1 32.50 -2.76 9.51
CA MET A 1 31.15 -2.58 10.10
C MET A 1 30.24 -1.67 9.26
N ALA A 2 30.75 -0.92 8.27
CA ALA A 2 29.97 0.02 7.46
C ALA A 2 28.72 -0.55 6.76
N TRP A 3 28.65 -1.87 6.52
CA TRP A 3 27.48 -2.50 5.91
C TRP A 3 26.29 -2.67 6.89
N ALA A 4 26.55 -2.68 8.20
CA ALA A 4 25.54 -2.93 9.24
C ALA A 4 24.89 -1.63 9.75
N GLU A 5 25.55 -0.48 9.56
CA GLU A 5 25.09 0.84 9.99
C GLU A 5 23.76 1.29 9.33
N PRO A 6 23.53 1.09 8.02
CA PRO A 6 22.26 1.48 7.39
C PRO A 6 21.06 0.70 7.96
N VAL A 7 21.24 -0.60 8.23
CA VAL A 7 20.21 -1.46 8.80
C VAL A 7 20.00 -1.14 10.28
N ALA A 8 21.09 -0.92 11.03
CA ALA A 8 21.03 -0.58 12.45
C ALA A 8 20.33 0.76 12.70
N TYR A 9 20.71 1.81 11.98
CA TYR A 9 20.20 3.17 12.19
C TYR A 9 18.89 3.44 11.43
N GLY A 10 18.68 2.78 10.30
CA GLY A 10 17.47 2.91 9.50
C GLY A 10 16.35 1.99 9.96
N GLU A 11 16.51 0.68 9.73
CA GLU A 11 15.43 -0.30 9.94
C GLU A 11 15.20 -0.65 11.40
N LEU A 12 16.29 -0.81 12.17
CA LEU A 12 16.24 -1.14 13.59
C LEU A 12 16.18 0.09 14.50
N ALA A 13 16.41 1.29 13.96
CA ALA A 13 16.37 2.58 14.66
C ALA A 13 17.21 2.63 15.96
N LEU A 14 18.33 1.90 15.99
CA LEU A 14 19.27 1.88 17.11
C LEU A 14 20.07 3.18 17.17
N LYS A 15 20.44 3.64 18.37
CA LYS A 15 21.41 4.75 18.49
C LYS A 15 22.84 4.24 18.28
N PRO A 16 23.78 5.09 17.83
CA PRO A 16 25.18 4.70 17.65
C PRO A 16 25.80 3.99 18.87
N ARG A 17 25.55 4.52 20.07
CA ARG A 17 26.03 3.93 21.34
C ARG A 17 25.39 2.58 21.66
N GLU A 18 24.16 2.33 21.21
CA GLU A 18 23.46 1.06 21.41
C GLU A 18 23.99 0.01 20.44
N PHE A 19 24.25 0.42 19.19
CA PHE A 19 24.84 -0.43 18.16
C PHE A 19 26.29 -0.85 18.50
N GLU A 20 27.12 0.08 18.98
CA GLU A 20 28.51 -0.21 19.37
C GLU A 20 28.62 -1.20 20.55
N ARG A 21 27.61 -1.24 21.42
CA ARG A 21 27.56 -2.14 22.58
C ARG A 21 26.99 -3.51 22.25
N LEU A 22 26.36 -3.65 21.10
CA LEU A 22 25.66 -4.84 20.70
C LEU A 22 26.65 -5.92 20.26
N GLN A 23 26.44 -7.14 20.73
CA GLN A 23 27.22 -8.27 20.22
C GLN A 23 26.72 -8.68 18.82
N PRO A 24 27.58 -9.26 17.97
CA PRO A 24 27.18 -9.67 16.62
C PRO A 24 25.95 -10.59 16.60
N HIS A 25 25.84 -11.51 17.56
CA HIS A 25 24.71 -12.43 17.64
C HIS A 25 23.39 -11.73 17.99
N GLU A 26 23.44 -10.72 18.86
CA GLU A 26 22.27 -9.90 19.23
C GLU A 26 21.80 -9.07 18.04
N TYR A 27 22.74 -8.60 17.23
CA TYR A 27 22.43 -7.82 16.03
C TYR A 27 21.66 -8.67 15.01
N TYR A 28 22.14 -9.89 14.73
CA TYR A 28 21.43 -10.80 13.84
C TYR A 28 20.05 -11.17 14.37
N ALA A 29 19.90 -11.42 15.68
CA ALA A 29 18.60 -11.70 16.27
C ALA A 29 17.61 -10.51 16.13
N LEU A 30 18.10 -9.26 16.20
CA LEU A 30 17.27 -8.08 15.95
C LEU A 30 16.84 -7.97 14.49
N CYS A 31 17.74 -8.26 13.54
CA CYS A 31 17.42 -8.32 12.11
C CYS A 31 16.33 -9.37 11.83
N ASP A 32 16.50 -10.60 12.34
CA ASP A 32 15.53 -11.68 12.16
C ASP A 32 14.16 -11.31 12.76
N GLY A 33 14.18 -10.70 13.96
CA GLY A 33 12.96 -10.21 14.61
C GLY A 33 12.26 -9.10 13.82
N TYR A 34 13.03 -8.23 13.16
CA TYR A 34 12.49 -7.19 12.28
C TYR A 34 11.83 -7.78 11.03
N GLU A 35 12.51 -8.70 10.35
CA GLU A 35 11.96 -9.39 9.18
C GLU A 35 10.67 -10.15 9.51
N TYR A 36 10.64 -10.82 10.66
CA TYR A 36 9.45 -11.51 11.13
C TYR A 36 8.26 -10.56 11.34
N ARG A 37 8.48 -9.39 11.96
CA ARG A 37 7.43 -8.36 12.13
C ARG A 37 6.94 -7.83 10.79
N GLN A 38 7.83 -7.58 9.84
CA GLN A 38 7.46 -7.12 8.51
C GLN A 38 6.62 -8.16 7.76
N ARG A 39 7.04 -9.43 7.80
CA ARG A 39 6.29 -10.54 7.18
C ARG A 39 4.91 -10.68 7.79
N ARG A 40 4.80 -10.65 9.13
CA ARG A 40 3.50 -10.69 9.82
C ARG A 40 2.59 -9.54 9.43
N ARG A 41 3.08 -8.30 9.43
CA ARG A 41 2.29 -7.15 8.99
C ARG A 41 1.81 -7.30 7.55
N ARG A 42 2.66 -7.76 6.63
CA ARG A 42 2.25 -8.01 5.24
C ARG A 42 1.13 -9.04 5.13
N VAL A 43 1.20 -10.11 5.93
CA VAL A 43 0.14 -11.14 5.97
C VAL A 43 -1.14 -10.59 6.59
N GLU A 44 -1.06 -9.89 7.72
CA GLU A 44 -2.22 -9.30 8.42
C GLU A 44 -2.92 -8.26 7.54
N VAL A 45 -2.16 -7.28 7.02
CA VAL A 45 -2.69 -6.25 6.12
C VAL A 45 -3.19 -6.87 4.82
N GLY A 46 -2.48 -7.84 4.25
CA GLY A 46 -2.92 -8.53 3.03
C GLY A 46 -4.24 -9.29 3.23
N ASN A 47 -4.42 -9.91 4.41
CA ASN A 47 -5.68 -10.55 4.78
C ASN A 47 -6.81 -9.53 4.97
N GLU A 48 -6.55 -8.40 5.62
CA GLU A 48 -7.56 -7.33 5.79
C GLU A 48 -8.03 -6.78 4.43
N ILE A 49 -7.11 -6.45 3.53
CA ILE A 49 -7.47 -6.00 2.17
C ILE A 49 -8.30 -7.05 1.47
N PHE A 50 -7.93 -8.33 1.58
CA PHE A 50 -8.66 -9.41 0.94
C PHE A 50 -10.09 -9.53 1.52
N VAL A 51 -10.25 -9.41 2.83
CA VAL A 51 -11.56 -9.41 3.49
C VAL A 51 -12.41 -8.22 3.05
N TYR A 52 -11.86 -7.01 3.03
CA TYR A 52 -12.59 -5.84 2.52
C TYR A 52 -12.96 -6.00 1.05
N SER A 53 -12.03 -6.52 0.24
CA SER A 53 -12.25 -6.78 -1.17
C SER A 53 -13.35 -7.81 -1.41
N TYR A 54 -13.47 -8.80 -0.53
CA TYR A 54 -14.55 -9.79 -0.56
C TYR A 54 -15.92 -9.13 -0.39
N PHE A 55 -16.10 -8.32 0.67
CA PHE A 55 -17.37 -7.65 0.92
C PHE A 55 -17.73 -6.64 -0.16
N VAL A 56 -16.75 -5.85 -0.61
CA VAL A 56 -16.98 -4.84 -1.67
C VAL A 56 -17.33 -5.52 -3.00
N ALA A 57 -16.59 -6.56 -3.41
CA ALA A 57 -16.92 -7.30 -4.62
C ALA A 57 -18.32 -7.92 -4.54
N HIS A 58 -18.72 -8.43 -3.38
CA HIS A 58 -20.06 -8.97 -3.17
C HIS A 58 -21.14 -7.90 -3.30
N LEU A 59 -20.97 -6.75 -2.65
CA LEU A 59 -21.89 -5.61 -2.74
C LEU A 59 -22.04 -5.10 -4.19
N LEU A 60 -20.92 -4.96 -4.90
CA LEU A 60 -20.89 -4.52 -6.29
C LEU A 60 -21.61 -5.49 -7.23
N ASN A 61 -21.38 -6.79 -7.05
CA ASN A 61 -22.02 -7.83 -7.87
C ASN A 61 -23.53 -7.94 -7.59
N ILE A 62 -23.96 -7.75 -6.34
CA ILE A 62 -25.40 -7.73 -5.99
C ILE A 62 -26.07 -6.46 -6.50
N SER A 63 -25.39 -5.32 -6.42
CA SER A 63 -25.88 -4.01 -6.86
C SER A 63 -25.83 -3.84 -8.39
N GLY A 64 -25.69 -4.96 -9.13
CA GLY A 64 -25.20 -5.11 -10.50
C GLY A 64 -25.99 -4.45 -11.64
N LYS A 65 -26.88 -3.48 -11.37
CA LYS A 65 -27.49 -2.64 -12.41
C LYS A 65 -26.46 -1.90 -13.26
N TYR A 66 -25.27 -1.64 -12.72
CA TYR A 66 -24.21 -0.85 -13.37
C TYR A 66 -22.98 -1.65 -13.78
N LEU A 67 -22.87 -2.92 -13.36
CA LEU A 67 -21.73 -3.77 -13.64
C LEU A 67 -22.00 -4.68 -14.83
N LYS A 68 -21.22 -4.49 -15.90
CA LYS A 68 -21.29 -5.33 -17.11
C LYS A 68 -20.75 -6.75 -16.90
N LYS A 69 -19.91 -6.94 -15.88
CA LYS A 69 -19.27 -8.21 -15.53
C LYS A 69 -19.06 -8.27 -14.01
N ASN A 70 -19.25 -9.44 -13.43
CA ASN A 70 -18.93 -9.66 -12.02
C ASN A 70 -17.44 -9.48 -11.75
N ILE A 71 -17.11 -8.81 -10.65
CA ILE A 71 -15.75 -8.59 -10.18
C ILE A 71 -15.42 -9.61 -9.09
N SER A 72 -14.23 -10.21 -9.19
CA SER A 72 -13.72 -11.10 -8.13
C SER A 72 -12.99 -10.31 -7.03
N PRO A 73 -12.98 -10.79 -5.78
CA PRO A 73 -12.20 -10.18 -4.69
C PRO A 73 -10.70 -10.08 -5.01
N LYS A 74 -10.17 -11.05 -5.78
CA LYS A 74 -8.76 -11.06 -6.19
C LYS A 74 -8.43 -9.91 -7.15
N GLU A 75 -9.31 -9.64 -8.11
CA GLU A 75 -9.15 -8.52 -9.05
C GLU A 75 -9.20 -7.18 -8.31
N LEU A 76 -10.06 -7.06 -7.29
CA LEU A 76 -10.19 -5.85 -6.48
C LEU A 76 -8.99 -5.63 -5.54
N CYS A 77 -8.45 -6.70 -4.97
CA CYS A 77 -7.36 -6.67 -4.00
C CYS A 77 -5.98 -6.41 -4.65
N LYS A 78 -5.77 -6.92 -5.86
CA LYS A 78 -4.49 -6.84 -6.59
C LYS A 78 -3.87 -5.43 -6.61
N PRO A 79 -4.56 -4.37 -7.08
CA PRO A 79 -3.96 -3.04 -7.14
C PRO A 79 -3.59 -2.47 -5.75
N LEU A 80 -4.30 -2.86 -4.70
CA LEU A 80 -4.04 -2.40 -3.33
C LEU A 80 -2.80 -3.09 -2.74
N LEU A 81 -2.62 -4.38 -3.03
CA LEU A 81 -1.42 -5.13 -2.64
C LEU A 81 -0.18 -4.67 -3.42
N ASP A 82 -0.34 -4.39 -4.71
CA ASP A 82 0.76 -3.93 -5.58
C ASP A 82 1.25 -2.55 -5.11
N ALA A 83 0.35 -1.62 -4.77
CA ALA A 83 0.69 -0.31 -4.24
C ALA A 83 1.45 -0.37 -2.91
N MET A 84 1.15 -1.36 -2.04
CA MET A 84 1.85 -1.54 -0.76
C MET A 84 3.18 -2.28 -0.88
N SER A 85 3.32 -3.14 -1.88
CA SER A 85 4.54 -3.92 -2.09
C SER A 85 5.68 -3.11 -2.74
N GLY A 86 5.47 -1.81 -2.94
CA GLY A 86 6.42 -0.96 -3.67
C GLY A 86 6.35 -1.12 -5.18
N GLY A 87 5.21 -1.61 -5.70
CA GLY A 87 4.92 -1.56 -7.13
C GLY A 87 4.97 -0.14 -7.66
N GLU A 88 5.12 0.01 -8.98
CA GLU A 88 5.25 1.29 -9.68
C GLU A 88 4.31 2.35 -9.08
N LYS A 89 4.91 3.34 -8.41
CA LYS A 89 4.17 4.51 -7.94
C LYS A 89 3.66 5.20 -9.19
N ARG A 90 2.35 5.12 -9.45
CA ARG A 90 1.72 5.91 -10.52
C ARG A 90 2.17 7.35 -10.38
N SER A 91 2.69 7.90 -11.46
CA SER A 91 3.26 9.23 -11.45
C SER A 91 2.18 10.26 -11.09
N VAL A 92 2.57 11.41 -10.57
CA VAL A 92 1.63 12.52 -10.33
C VAL A 92 0.96 12.95 -11.64
N GLN A 93 1.63 12.76 -12.79
CA GLN A 93 1.06 12.99 -14.12
C GLN A 93 -0.01 11.96 -14.47
N ASP A 94 0.18 10.68 -14.14
CA ASP A 94 -0.81 9.63 -14.41
C ASP A 94 -2.12 9.91 -13.67
N ARG A 95 -2.01 10.42 -12.43
CA ARG A 95 -3.17 10.84 -11.62
C ARG A 95 -3.95 11.99 -12.27
N LYS A 96 -3.25 13.03 -12.74
CA LYS A 96 -3.89 14.16 -13.43
C LYS A 96 -4.57 13.73 -14.73
N GLN A 97 -3.96 12.81 -15.47
CA GLN A 97 -4.55 12.26 -16.69
C GLN A 97 -5.82 11.45 -16.40
N ASP A 98 -5.80 10.60 -15.37
CA ASP A 98 -6.97 9.85 -14.91
C ASP A 98 -8.10 10.81 -14.48
N GLU A 99 -7.79 11.88 -13.74
CA GLU A 99 -8.77 12.89 -13.33
C GLU A 99 -9.38 13.65 -14.51
N GLU A 100 -8.57 14.10 -15.47
CA GLU A 100 -9.07 14.76 -16.68
C GLU A 100 -9.96 13.84 -17.51
N TYR A 101 -9.58 12.57 -17.65
CA TYR A 101 -10.38 11.56 -18.33
C TYR A 101 -11.74 11.37 -17.64
N LEU A 102 -11.74 11.20 -16.32
CA LEU A 102 -12.97 11.02 -15.55
C LEU A 102 -13.86 12.25 -15.61
N ARG A 103 -13.31 13.47 -15.53
CA ARG A 103 -14.08 14.70 -15.67
C ARG A 103 -14.79 14.80 -17.02
N ARG A 104 -14.12 14.38 -18.11
CA ARG A 104 -14.74 14.31 -19.44
C ARG A 104 -15.85 13.26 -19.55
N ILE A 105 -15.67 12.10 -18.92
CA ILE A 105 -16.66 11.00 -18.95
C ILE A 105 -17.91 11.37 -18.15
N PHE A 106 -17.75 12.10 -17.05
CA PHE A 106 -18.81 12.42 -16.10
C PHE A 106 -19.32 13.87 -16.17
N ASP A 107 -18.90 14.64 -17.18
CA ASP A 107 -19.23 16.07 -17.36
C ASP A 107 -19.04 16.91 -16.07
N LEU A 108 -17.93 16.69 -15.38
CA LEU A 108 -17.61 17.39 -14.13
C LEU A 108 -16.90 18.72 -14.41
N PRO A 109 -17.17 19.78 -13.62
CA PRO A 109 -16.50 21.07 -13.77
C PRO A 109 -14.98 20.96 -13.51
N PRO A 110 -14.18 21.84 -14.13
CA PRO A 110 -12.73 21.85 -13.93
C PRO A 110 -12.37 22.23 -12.48
N GLU A 111 -11.23 21.72 -12.01
CA GLU A 111 -10.75 21.97 -10.65
C GLU A 111 -10.63 23.47 -10.36
N GLY A 112 -11.23 23.91 -9.26
CA GLY A 112 -11.12 25.29 -8.78
C GLY A 112 -12.33 26.18 -9.07
N VAL A 113 -13.39 25.67 -9.73
CA VAL A 113 -14.67 26.40 -9.84
C VAL A 113 -15.54 26.03 -8.65
N LYS A 114 -15.73 26.98 -7.72
CA LYS A 114 -16.78 26.87 -6.70
C LYS A 114 -18.12 27.08 -7.41
N GLU A 115 -19.01 26.11 -7.33
CA GLU A 115 -20.40 26.33 -7.73
C GLU A 115 -21.02 27.29 -6.70
N ASP A 116 -21.23 28.55 -7.11
CA ASP A 116 -22.07 29.49 -6.40
C ASP A 116 -23.53 29.04 -6.58
N GLY A 117 -24.08 28.39 -5.55
CA GLY A 117 -25.48 27.98 -5.45
C GLY A 117 -25.97 28.13 -4.02
#